data_AF-A0A936L0Y4-F1
#
_entry.id   AF-A0A936L0Y4-F1
#
_cell.length_a   1.000
_cell.length_b   1.000
_cell.length_c   1.000
_cell.angle_alpha   90.00
_cell.angle_beta   90.00
_cell.angle_gamma   90.00
#
_symmetry.space_group_name_H-M   'P 1'
#
loop_
_entity.id
_entity.type
_entity.pdbx_description
1 polymer ?
#
loop_
_entity_poly.entity_id
_entity_poly.type
_entity_poly.pdbx_seq_one_letter_code
_entity_poly.pdbx_strand_id
1 'polypeptide(L)'
;MKNIIPIFFLFTHLVLSAQQAPDFNVTDTENKVHRLYADYLDQGKVVVFKIFFVNCPPCNAIAPAFQQKYVQWGSGTGNVQFIEMTNKIGDTNPYVIQYKNKHGLTFPSISADGGALTAIIPYMNGLFGIWSGTPMFAVIAPNKSVHYDVLFNNLDNVIMAAGGEIAVPPTTVNLNVAFQNPSLPQGVSYVLKPANASSPKYNITQMTNGTHQFTYPSATIPEMVNPVVVLESTAAAFSSLLTVTDLVNIRNHILGSQLLPLASQKIAADVNGSGNISVSDLVVLQKVIGGLITQFPNNVPAYKMIPESIPLNVPTNGGGTVSLTGELIKMGNVK
;
A
#
# COMPACT_ATOMS: atom_id res chain seq x y z
N MET A 1 -70.48 -41.84 -11.78
CA MET A 1 -70.05 -40.43 -11.84
C MET A 1 -69.48 -40.06 -10.47
N LYS A 2 -68.15 -39.97 -10.35
CA LYS A 2 -67.46 -39.49 -9.13
C LYS A 2 -66.83 -38.14 -9.49
N ASN A 3 -67.42 -37.06 -8.96
CA ASN A 3 -66.96 -35.70 -9.21
C ASN A 3 -65.71 -35.43 -8.36
N ILE A 4 -64.58 -35.18 -9.02
CA ILE A 4 -63.33 -34.75 -8.38
C ILE A 4 -63.34 -33.21 -8.37
N ILE A 5 -63.38 -32.62 -7.18
CA ILE A 5 -63.25 -31.17 -6.97
C ILE A 5 -61.74 -30.86 -6.86
N PRO A 6 -61.16 -30.02 -7.73
CA PRO A 6 -59.76 -29.63 -7.59
C PRO A 6 -59.68 -28.50 -6.55
N ILE A 7 -59.00 -28.78 -5.43
CA ILE A 7 -58.63 -27.77 -4.44
C ILE A 7 -57.38 -27.06 -4.97
N PHE A 8 -57.56 -25.79 -5.35
CA PHE A 8 -56.46 -24.93 -5.78
C PHE A 8 -55.75 -24.37 -4.53
N PHE A 9 -54.62 -24.97 -4.15
CA PHE A 9 -53.76 -24.44 -3.08
C PHE A 9 -53.06 -23.17 -3.58
N LEU A 10 -53.58 -22.01 -3.17
CA LEU A 10 -52.93 -20.72 -3.37
C LEU A 10 -51.72 -20.64 -2.43
N PHE A 11 -50.52 -20.95 -2.93
CA PHE A 11 -49.27 -20.70 -2.24
C PHE A 11 -49.01 -19.18 -2.20
N THR A 12 -49.44 -18.53 -1.13
CA THR A 12 -48.99 -17.17 -0.82
C THR A 12 -47.52 -17.21 -0.44
N HIS A 13 -46.65 -16.84 -1.37
CA HIS A 13 -45.23 -16.60 -1.08
C HIS A 13 -45.12 -15.36 -0.19
N LEU A 14 -44.95 -15.59 1.12
CA LEU A 14 -44.49 -14.56 2.05
C LEU A 14 -43.06 -14.17 1.64
N VAL A 15 -42.93 -13.05 0.94
CA VAL A 15 -41.64 -12.41 0.70
C VAL A 15 -41.26 -11.72 2.01
N LEU A 16 -40.39 -12.35 2.80
CA LEU A 16 -39.70 -11.66 3.90
C LEU A 16 -38.76 -10.62 3.26
N SER A 17 -39.14 -9.34 3.28
CA SER A 17 -38.19 -8.27 2.99
C SER A 17 -37.19 -8.19 4.13
N ALA A 18 -35.92 -8.47 3.84
CA ALA A 18 -34.84 -8.16 4.78
C ALA A 18 -34.84 -6.65 5.06
N GLN A 19 -34.92 -6.26 6.33
CA GLN A 19 -34.92 -4.86 6.73
C GLN A 19 -33.55 -4.24 6.43
N GLN A 20 -33.53 -3.04 5.84
CA GLN A 20 -32.30 -2.31 5.54
C GLN A 20 -31.85 -1.48 6.75
N ALA A 21 -30.53 -1.33 6.91
CA ALA A 21 -29.91 -0.44 7.90
C ALA A 21 -30.38 1.01 7.70
N PRO A 22 -30.98 1.69 8.70
CA PRO A 22 -31.27 3.11 8.60
C PRO A 22 -29.98 3.93 8.51
N ASP A 23 -30.02 5.04 7.77
CA ASP A 23 -28.90 5.98 7.75
C ASP A 23 -28.72 6.60 9.15
N PHE A 24 -27.49 6.95 9.47
CA PHE A 24 -27.16 7.73 10.66
C PHE A 24 -26.26 8.89 10.29
N ASN A 25 -26.28 9.92 11.12
CA ASN A 25 -25.35 11.05 11.05
C ASN A 25 -24.83 11.29 12.47
N VAL A 26 -23.59 10.91 12.71
CA VAL A 26 -22.95 10.89 14.04
C VAL A 26 -21.58 11.55 13.98
N THR A 27 -21.11 12.02 15.13
CA THR A 27 -19.78 12.63 15.26
C THR A 27 -18.93 11.79 16.20
N ASP A 28 -17.74 11.37 15.78
CA ASP A 28 -16.84 10.61 16.64
C ASP A 28 -16.14 11.49 17.69
N THR A 29 -15.40 10.86 18.60
CA THR A 29 -14.62 11.56 19.63
C THR A 29 -13.49 12.44 19.10
N GLU A 30 -13.17 12.36 17.80
CA GLU A 30 -12.15 13.16 17.10
C GLU A 30 -12.78 14.30 16.28
N ASN A 31 -14.08 14.56 16.49
CA ASN A 31 -14.90 15.57 15.80
C ASN A 31 -15.10 15.30 14.30
N LYS A 32 -14.93 14.06 13.84
CA LYS A 32 -15.24 13.67 12.46
C LYS A 32 -16.72 13.26 12.37
N VAL A 33 -17.40 13.81 11.36
CA VAL A 33 -18.78 13.43 11.04
C VAL A 33 -18.78 12.17 10.17
N HIS A 34 -19.70 11.25 10.47
CA HIS A 34 -19.90 9.97 9.81
C HIS A 34 -21.35 9.79 9.41
N ARG A 35 -21.58 9.58 8.11
CA ARG A 35 -22.86 9.28 7.50
C ARG A 35 -22.83 7.86 6.95
N LEU A 36 -23.70 6.97 7.45
CA LEU A 36 -23.65 5.54 7.08
C LEU A 36 -23.67 5.36 5.57
N TYR A 37 -24.58 6.03 4.89
CA TYR A 37 -24.71 5.89 3.45
C TYR A 37 -23.59 6.63 2.70
N ALA A 38 -23.56 7.95 2.81
CA ALA A 38 -22.68 8.79 2.00
C ALA A 38 -21.17 8.54 2.23
N ASP A 39 -20.77 8.24 3.47
CA ASP A 39 -19.35 8.07 3.81
C ASP A 39 -18.89 6.61 3.68
N TYR A 40 -19.82 5.64 3.60
CA TYR A 40 -19.49 4.20 3.58
C TYR A 40 -20.24 3.39 2.54
N LEU A 41 -21.55 3.16 2.71
CA LEU A 41 -22.26 2.15 1.90
C LEU A 41 -22.33 2.55 0.42
N ASP A 42 -22.55 3.83 0.13
CA ASP A 42 -22.60 4.35 -1.24
C ASP A 42 -21.19 4.36 -1.90
N GLN A 43 -20.13 4.22 -1.10
CA GLN A 43 -18.75 4.05 -1.55
C GLN A 43 -18.34 2.57 -1.69
N GLY A 44 -19.29 1.64 -1.55
CA GLY A 44 -19.02 0.21 -1.63
C GLY A 44 -18.37 -0.38 -0.38
N LYS A 45 -18.38 0.33 0.75
CA LYS A 45 -17.79 -0.17 2.00
C LYS A 45 -18.75 -1.05 2.79
N VAL A 46 -18.19 -2.09 3.41
CA VAL A 46 -18.81 -2.86 4.49
C VAL A 46 -18.52 -2.16 5.81
N VAL A 47 -19.55 -1.94 6.63
CA VAL A 47 -19.41 -1.34 7.96
C VAL A 47 -19.57 -2.41 9.03
N VAL A 48 -18.54 -2.59 9.85
CA VAL A 48 -18.55 -3.42 11.05
C VAL A 48 -18.85 -2.54 12.24
N PHE A 49 -19.98 -2.80 12.87
CA PHE A 49 -20.57 -1.96 13.88
C PHE A 49 -20.58 -2.68 15.22
N LYS A 50 -20.09 -2.04 16.29
CA LYS A 50 -20.11 -2.57 17.66
C LYS A 50 -20.86 -1.64 18.62
N ILE A 51 -21.89 -2.14 19.30
CA ILE A 51 -22.50 -1.43 20.43
C ILE A 51 -21.75 -1.81 21.71
N PHE A 52 -21.36 -0.80 22.51
CA PHE A 52 -20.63 -1.01 23.76
C PHE A 52 -21.04 0.01 24.84
N PHE A 53 -20.37 -0.03 25.99
CA PHE A 53 -20.24 1.10 26.91
C PHE A 53 -18.92 1.02 27.67
N VAL A 54 -18.42 2.13 28.20
CA VAL A 54 -17.06 2.28 28.73
C VAL A 54 -16.73 1.26 29.83
N ASN A 55 -17.66 1.04 30.76
CA ASN A 55 -17.48 0.13 31.89
C ASN A 55 -17.98 -1.31 31.63
N CYS A 56 -18.27 -1.68 30.39
CA CYS A 56 -18.76 -3.01 30.03
C CYS A 56 -17.63 -4.05 30.16
N PRO A 57 -17.72 -5.03 31.10
CA PRO A 57 -16.64 -6.00 31.30
C PRO A 57 -16.29 -6.82 30.05
N PRO A 58 -17.23 -7.45 29.32
CA PRO A 58 -16.89 -8.19 28.11
C PRO A 58 -16.38 -7.27 27.00
N CYS A 59 -16.88 -6.03 26.89
CA CYS A 59 -16.39 -5.07 25.91
C CYS A 59 -14.93 -4.67 26.18
N ASN A 60 -14.54 -4.52 27.45
CA ASN A 60 -13.15 -4.26 27.84
C ASN A 60 -12.26 -5.46 27.54
N ALA A 61 -12.75 -6.68 27.78
CA ALA A 61 -11.99 -7.91 27.55
C ALA A 61 -11.64 -8.13 26.07
N ILE A 62 -12.57 -7.82 25.15
CA ILE A 62 -12.35 -8.04 23.71
C ILE A 62 -11.79 -6.83 22.95
N ALA A 63 -11.68 -5.66 23.59
CA ALA A 63 -11.27 -4.43 22.92
C ALA A 63 -9.92 -4.56 22.17
N PRO A 64 -8.86 -5.16 22.76
CA PRO A 64 -7.60 -5.36 22.02
C PRO A 64 -7.75 -6.29 20.82
N ALA A 65 -8.54 -7.38 20.94
CA ALA A 65 -8.77 -8.31 19.85
C ALA A 65 -9.61 -7.67 18.72
N PHE A 66 -10.58 -6.83 19.06
CA PHE A 66 -11.36 -6.09 18.06
C PHE A 66 -10.51 -5.05 17.33
N GLN A 67 -9.58 -4.37 18.02
CA GLN A 67 -8.57 -3.53 17.39
C GLN A 67 -7.67 -4.32 16.44
N GLN A 68 -7.21 -5.52 16.82
CA GLN A 68 -6.42 -6.37 15.93
C GLN A 68 -7.20 -6.74 14.66
N LYS A 69 -8.51 -7.03 14.78
CA LYS A 69 -9.37 -7.23 13.61
C LYS A 69 -9.46 -5.98 12.74
N TYR A 70 -9.63 -4.80 13.35
CA TYR A 70 -9.62 -3.54 12.58
C TYR A 70 -8.32 -3.39 11.78
N VAL A 71 -7.17 -3.67 12.40
CA VAL A 71 -5.85 -3.66 11.72
C VAL A 71 -5.77 -4.71 10.61
N GLN A 72 -6.22 -5.94 10.87
CA GLN A 72 -6.25 -7.03 9.89
C GLN A 72 -7.08 -6.65 8.65
N TRP A 73 -8.18 -5.94 8.84
CA TRP A 73 -9.06 -5.47 7.77
C TRP A 73 -8.61 -4.14 7.15
N GLY A 74 -7.36 -3.75 7.39
CA GLY A 74 -6.73 -2.61 6.73
C GLY A 74 -7.00 -1.27 7.39
N SER A 75 -7.44 -1.23 8.65
CA SER A 75 -7.63 0.01 9.42
C SER A 75 -8.47 1.07 8.71
N GLY A 76 -9.55 0.65 8.03
CA GLY A 76 -10.44 1.56 7.29
C GLY A 76 -9.93 2.03 5.92
N THR A 77 -8.72 1.62 5.51
CA THR A 77 -8.12 2.02 4.22
C THR A 77 -8.68 1.25 3.03
N GLY A 78 -9.16 0.01 3.24
CA GLY A 78 -9.85 -0.78 2.23
C GLY A 78 -11.37 -0.55 2.22
N ASN A 79 -12.10 -1.56 1.77
CA ASN A 79 -13.56 -1.51 1.72
C ASN A 79 -14.24 -1.95 3.03
N VAL A 80 -13.51 -2.09 4.15
CA VAL A 80 -14.08 -2.45 5.45
C VAL A 80 -13.80 -1.35 6.47
N GLN A 81 -14.84 -0.83 7.13
CA GLN A 81 -14.73 0.17 8.19
C GLN A 81 -15.30 -0.35 9.50
N PHE A 82 -14.55 -0.22 10.59
CA PHE A 82 -15.06 -0.52 11.93
C PHE A 82 -15.54 0.77 12.61
N ILE A 83 -16.65 0.69 13.34
CA ILE A 83 -17.20 1.79 14.15
C ILE A 83 -17.75 1.20 15.44
N GLU A 84 -17.57 1.89 16.56
CA GLU A 84 -18.26 1.57 17.82
C GLU A 84 -19.10 2.73 18.34
N MET A 85 -20.24 2.42 18.96
CA MET A 85 -21.15 3.42 19.52
C MET A 85 -21.60 3.02 20.92
N THR A 86 -21.58 3.98 21.85
CA THR A 86 -22.04 3.72 23.22
C THR A 86 -23.55 3.60 23.33
N ASN A 87 -24.06 2.72 24.19
CA ASN A 87 -25.46 2.68 24.61
C ASN A 87 -25.75 3.35 25.96
N LYS A 88 -24.79 4.08 26.54
CA LYS A 88 -24.96 4.79 27.81
C LYS A 88 -24.91 6.29 27.63
N ILE A 89 -25.92 6.97 28.16
CA ILE A 89 -26.00 8.44 28.18
C ILE A 89 -24.84 9.10 28.94
N GLY A 90 -24.27 8.40 29.93
CA GLY A 90 -23.13 8.88 30.71
C GLY A 90 -21.77 8.75 30.00
N ASP A 91 -21.70 8.02 28.89
CA ASP A 91 -20.47 7.85 28.12
C ASP A 91 -20.28 9.04 27.17
N THR A 92 -19.93 10.20 27.74
CA THR A 92 -19.56 11.42 27.01
C THR A 92 -18.19 11.29 26.35
N ASN A 93 -17.82 12.25 25.50
CA ASN A 93 -16.54 12.26 24.77
C ASN A 93 -15.33 11.99 25.68
N PRO A 94 -15.14 12.66 26.84
CA PRO A 94 -14.02 12.38 27.72
C PRO A 94 -13.91 10.92 28.17
N TYR A 95 -15.04 10.26 28.47
CA TYR A 95 -15.04 8.87 28.93
C TYR A 95 -14.76 7.88 27.79
N VAL A 96 -15.31 8.12 26.60
CA VAL A 96 -15.04 7.28 25.43
C VAL A 96 -13.59 7.46 24.96
N ILE A 97 -13.03 8.68 25.00
CA ILE A 97 -11.60 8.93 24.71
C ILE A 97 -10.71 8.16 25.70
N GLN A 98 -11.03 8.17 26.99
CA GLN A 98 -10.28 7.39 27.99
C GLN A 98 -10.36 5.89 27.70
N TYR A 99 -11.52 5.37 27.30
CA TYR A 99 -11.68 3.97 26.88
C TYR A 99 -10.82 3.63 25.66
N LYS A 100 -10.83 4.47 24.61
CA LYS A 100 -9.96 4.29 23.43
C LYS A 100 -8.48 4.26 23.82
N ASN A 101 -8.03 5.24 24.61
CA ASN A 101 -6.64 5.36 25.04
C ASN A 101 -6.20 4.16 25.89
N LYS A 102 -7.07 3.67 26.78
CA LYS A 102 -6.81 2.49 27.62
C LYS A 102 -6.55 1.23 26.80
N HIS A 103 -7.26 1.06 25.67
CA HIS A 103 -7.22 -0.16 24.85
C HIS A 103 -6.47 0.00 23.53
N GLY A 104 -5.92 1.19 23.25
CA GLY A 104 -5.23 1.48 21.99
C GLY A 104 -6.13 1.44 20.77
N LEU A 105 -7.39 1.86 20.89
CA LEU A 105 -8.37 1.79 19.80
C LEU A 105 -8.18 2.95 18.82
N THR A 106 -8.10 2.64 17.52
CA THR A 106 -7.82 3.62 16.46
C THR A 106 -8.95 3.78 15.45
N PHE A 107 -10.05 3.03 15.60
CA PHE A 107 -11.25 3.21 14.79
C PHE A 107 -12.17 4.30 15.37
N PRO A 108 -13.11 4.85 14.59
CA PRO A 108 -14.13 5.78 15.08
C PRO A 108 -14.94 5.20 16.24
N SER A 109 -14.98 5.95 17.34
CA SER A 109 -15.83 5.66 18.50
C SER A 109 -16.76 6.84 18.73
N ILE A 110 -18.06 6.59 18.82
CA ILE A 110 -19.09 7.61 18.96
C ILE A 110 -19.64 7.54 20.38
N SER A 111 -19.55 8.67 21.08
CA SER A 111 -20.04 8.85 22.44
C SER A 111 -21.53 9.26 22.45
N ALA A 112 -22.10 9.43 23.64
CA ALA A 112 -23.43 10.01 23.79
C ALA A 112 -23.52 11.44 23.19
N ASP A 113 -22.46 12.24 23.32
CA ASP A 113 -22.37 13.60 22.75
C ASP A 113 -22.37 13.57 21.21
N GLY A 114 -21.85 12.48 20.64
CA GLY A 114 -21.72 12.25 19.20
C GLY A 114 -22.98 11.74 18.50
N GLY A 115 -24.10 11.60 19.22
CA GLY A 115 -25.36 11.10 18.66
C GLY A 115 -25.49 9.57 18.62
N ALA A 116 -24.62 8.83 19.31
CA ALA A 116 -24.65 7.36 19.35
C ALA A 116 -26.04 6.83 19.74
N LEU A 117 -26.64 7.37 20.79
CA LEU A 117 -27.86 6.84 21.39
C LEU A 117 -29.05 6.82 20.42
N THR A 118 -29.13 7.79 19.51
CA THR A 118 -30.17 7.81 18.47
C THR A 118 -29.86 6.84 17.35
N ALA A 119 -28.60 6.80 16.89
CA ALA A 119 -28.16 5.96 15.78
C ALA A 119 -28.32 4.46 16.07
N ILE A 120 -28.21 4.04 17.34
CA ILE A 120 -28.28 2.63 17.72
C ILE A 120 -29.70 2.10 18.00
N ILE A 121 -30.72 2.97 18.08
CA ILE A 121 -32.12 2.56 18.39
C ILE A 121 -32.62 1.41 17.51
N PRO A 122 -32.45 1.44 16.17
CA PRO A 122 -32.91 0.35 15.30
C PRO A 122 -32.29 -1.01 15.64
N TYR A 123 -31.11 -1.01 16.25
CA TYR A 123 -30.38 -2.22 16.61
C TYR A 123 -30.70 -2.72 18.03
N MET A 124 -31.54 -1.99 18.78
CA MET A 124 -31.90 -2.31 20.16
C MET A 124 -33.42 -2.45 20.36
N ASN A 125 -34.25 -2.05 19.40
CA ASN A 125 -35.71 -2.00 19.53
C ASN A 125 -36.44 -3.22 18.95
N GLY A 126 -35.72 -4.27 18.55
CA GLY A 126 -36.31 -5.47 17.96
C GLY A 126 -36.42 -5.47 16.44
N LEU A 127 -36.03 -4.39 15.74
CA LEU A 127 -36.17 -4.28 14.28
C LEU A 127 -35.38 -5.36 13.53
N PHE A 128 -34.18 -5.70 14.00
CA PHE A 128 -33.30 -6.69 13.35
C PHE A 128 -33.22 -8.02 14.09
N GLY A 129 -33.57 -8.04 15.38
CA GLY A 129 -33.45 -9.20 16.24
C GLY A 129 -33.61 -8.84 17.71
N ILE A 130 -33.57 -9.86 18.56
CA ILE A 130 -33.67 -9.70 20.01
C ILE A 130 -32.39 -9.01 20.52
N TRP A 131 -32.56 -7.97 21.32
CA TRP A 131 -31.43 -7.30 21.97
C TRP A 131 -30.84 -8.17 23.09
N SER A 132 -29.61 -8.65 22.87
CA SER A 132 -28.91 -9.58 23.78
C SER A 132 -27.92 -8.91 24.75
N GLY A 133 -27.69 -7.60 24.63
CA GLY A 133 -26.75 -6.84 25.46
C GLY A 133 -25.48 -6.42 24.73
N THR A 134 -24.45 -5.99 25.46
CA THR A 134 -23.16 -5.56 24.88
C THR A 134 -22.01 -6.48 25.26
N PRO A 135 -20.99 -6.66 24.41
CA PRO A 135 -20.87 -6.08 23.07
C PRO A 135 -21.79 -6.78 22.07
N MET A 136 -22.45 -6.00 21.20
CA MET A 136 -23.23 -6.52 20.07
C MET A 136 -22.56 -6.10 18.77
N PHE A 137 -22.44 -7.02 17.82
CA PHE A 137 -21.87 -6.75 16.51
C PHE A 137 -22.92 -6.83 15.40
N ALA A 138 -22.90 -5.87 14.50
CA ALA A 138 -23.58 -5.97 13.23
C ALA A 138 -22.59 -5.74 12.08
N VAL A 139 -22.84 -6.38 10.94
CA VAL A 139 -22.12 -6.13 9.69
C VAL A 139 -23.13 -5.62 8.67
N ILE A 140 -22.89 -4.43 8.13
CA ILE A 140 -23.77 -3.77 7.17
C ILE A 140 -23.09 -3.78 5.81
N ALA A 141 -23.70 -4.45 4.84
CA ALA A 141 -23.19 -4.54 3.48
C ALA A 141 -23.54 -3.27 2.66
N PRO A 142 -22.86 -3.01 1.52
CA PRO A 142 -23.12 -1.83 0.68
C PRO A 142 -24.57 -1.71 0.18
N ASN A 143 -25.25 -2.86 0.00
CA ASN A 143 -26.66 -2.91 -0.38
C ASN A 143 -27.63 -2.64 0.79
N LYS A 144 -27.11 -2.20 1.95
CA LYS A 144 -27.83 -1.87 3.19
C LYS A 144 -28.38 -3.08 3.96
N SER A 145 -28.07 -4.31 3.55
CA SER A 145 -28.47 -5.49 4.33
C SER A 145 -27.68 -5.58 5.64
N VAL A 146 -28.35 -5.97 6.71
CA VAL A 146 -27.77 -6.09 8.05
C VAL A 146 -27.61 -7.57 8.44
N HIS A 147 -26.39 -7.96 8.76
CA HIS A 147 -26.11 -9.17 9.53
C HIS A 147 -26.07 -8.79 11.01
N TYR A 148 -27.12 -9.13 11.76
CA TYR A 148 -27.34 -8.71 13.15
C TYR A 148 -26.85 -9.76 14.16
N ASP A 149 -26.42 -9.29 15.34
CA ASP A 149 -25.96 -10.10 16.48
C ASP A 149 -24.89 -11.14 16.10
N VAL A 150 -23.89 -10.68 15.36
CA VAL A 150 -22.80 -11.53 14.85
C VAL A 150 -21.87 -11.91 15.99
N LEU A 151 -21.66 -13.21 16.20
CA LEU A 151 -20.68 -13.68 17.17
C LEU A 151 -19.27 -13.23 16.79
N PHE A 152 -18.50 -12.76 17.79
CA PHE A 152 -17.15 -12.22 17.57
C PHE A 152 -16.20 -13.21 16.86
N ASN A 153 -16.31 -14.50 17.15
CA ASN A 153 -15.51 -15.56 16.53
C ASN A 153 -15.90 -15.85 15.06
N ASN A 154 -17.09 -15.44 14.63
CA ASN A 154 -17.57 -15.60 13.26
C ASN A 154 -17.52 -14.30 12.45
N LEU A 155 -17.02 -13.21 13.06
CA LEU A 155 -17.09 -11.87 12.48
C LEU A 155 -16.40 -11.78 11.12
N ASP A 156 -15.23 -12.41 10.94
CA ASP A 156 -14.49 -12.36 9.67
C ASP A 156 -15.26 -13.03 8.52
N ASN A 157 -15.91 -14.17 8.79
CA ASN A 157 -16.70 -14.87 7.79
C ASN A 157 -17.89 -14.02 7.33
N VAL A 158 -18.52 -13.31 8.26
CA VAL A 158 -19.66 -12.44 7.93
C VAL A 158 -19.19 -11.19 7.19
N ILE A 159 -18.03 -10.62 7.54
CA ILE A 159 -17.43 -9.51 6.77
C ILE A 159 -17.17 -9.94 5.32
N MET A 160 -16.58 -11.11 5.10
CA MET A 160 -16.37 -11.66 3.75
C MET A 160 -17.70 -11.88 3.02
N ALA A 161 -18.69 -12.46 3.69
CA ALA A 161 -20.02 -12.70 3.09
C ALA A 161 -20.76 -11.40 2.72
N ALA A 162 -20.49 -10.31 3.44
CA ALA A 162 -21.01 -8.98 3.15
C ALA A 162 -20.26 -8.26 2.01
N GLY A 163 -19.22 -8.87 1.45
CA GLY A 163 -18.39 -8.32 0.36
C GLY A 163 -17.13 -7.60 0.83
N GLY A 164 -16.70 -7.79 2.08
CA GLY A 164 -15.48 -7.20 2.61
C GLY A 164 -14.22 -7.90 2.09
N GLU A 165 -13.21 -7.11 1.73
CA GLU A 165 -11.91 -7.56 1.26
C GLU A 165 -10.81 -7.06 2.22
N ILE A 166 -9.84 -7.92 2.52
CA ILE A 166 -8.69 -7.53 3.34
C ILE A 166 -7.87 -6.51 2.55
N ALA A 167 -7.80 -5.27 3.05
CA ALA A 167 -6.92 -4.28 2.44
C ALA A 167 -5.47 -4.71 2.61
N VAL A 168 -4.70 -4.71 1.52
CA VAL A 168 -3.24 -4.86 1.60
C VAL A 168 -2.69 -3.56 2.19
N PRO A 169 -2.15 -3.56 3.43
CA PRO A 169 -1.68 -2.32 4.03
C PRO A 169 -0.51 -1.76 3.21
N PRO A 170 -0.40 -0.43 3.13
CA PRO A 170 0.74 0.22 2.49
C PRO A 170 2.04 -0.25 3.16
N THR A 171 2.96 -0.83 2.41
CA THR A 171 4.21 -1.38 2.96
C THR A 171 5.31 -0.33 2.94
N THR A 172 5.89 -0.02 4.10
CA THR A 172 7.15 0.74 4.14
C THR A 172 8.24 -0.12 3.52
N VAL A 173 8.80 0.34 2.40
CA VAL A 173 9.92 -0.25 1.67
C VAL A 173 11.18 0.53 2.02
N ASN A 174 12.10 -0.14 2.71
CA ASN A 174 13.47 0.34 2.86
C ASN A 174 14.28 -0.17 1.68
N LEU A 175 14.90 0.72 0.90
CA LEU A 175 15.92 0.32 -0.07
C LEU A 175 17.27 0.24 0.64
N ASN A 176 17.70 -0.98 0.98
CA ASN A 176 19.06 -1.16 1.45
C ASN A 176 19.99 -1.31 0.24
N VAL A 177 20.91 -0.39 0.10
CA VAL A 177 21.77 -0.30 -1.07
C VAL A 177 23.16 -0.80 -0.72
N ALA A 178 23.56 -1.95 -1.27
CA ALA A 178 24.91 -2.48 -1.12
C ALA A 178 25.70 -2.29 -2.43
N PHE A 179 26.15 -1.06 -2.69
CA PHE A 179 27.19 -0.79 -3.69
C PHE A 179 28.52 -0.51 -2.96
N GLN A 180 29.65 -0.63 -3.66
CA GLN A 180 30.96 -0.16 -3.16
C GLN A 180 30.95 1.34 -2.77
N ASN A 181 29.89 2.09 -3.10
CA ASN A 181 29.66 3.50 -2.71
C ASN A 181 28.24 3.66 -2.13
N PRO A 182 28.08 4.02 -0.85
CA PRO A 182 26.76 4.08 -0.20
C PRO A 182 25.89 5.28 -0.63
N SER A 183 26.46 6.29 -1.30
CA SER A 183 25.71 7.46 -1.79
C SER A 183 25.62 7.49 -3.32
N LEU A 184 24.41 7.78 -3.82
CA LEU A 184 24.21 8.02 -5.25
C LEU A 184 24.92 9.31 -5.69
N PRO A 185 25.66 9.30 -6.82
CA PRO A 185 26.20 10.52 -7.41
C PRO A 185 25.09 11.51 -7.80
N GLN A 186 25.44 12.79 -7.90
CA GLN A 186 24.52 13.82 -8.38
C GLN A 186 24.00 13.48 -9.77
N GLY A 187 22.68 13.64 -9.98
CA GLY A 187 22.02 13.32 -11.25
C GLY A 187 21.76 11.82 -11.44
N VAL A 188 21.88 11.00 -10.40
CA VAL A 188 21.49 9.59 -10.42
C VAL A 188 20.29 9.38 -9.50
N SER A 189 19.31 8.60 -9.93
CA SER A 189 18.08 8.37 -9.16
C SER A 189 17.57 6.94 -9.29
N TYR A 190 17.05 6.40 -8.20
CA TYR A 190 16.22 5.21 -8.25
C TYR A 190 14.82 5.58 -8.72
N VAL A 191 14.31 4.81 -9.69
CA VAL A 191 12.99 5.00 -10.25
C VAL A 191 12.21 3.70 -10.13
N LEU A 192 11.00 3.77 -9.58
CA LEU A 192 10.07 2.67 -9.55
C LEU A 192 9.15 2.75 -10.77
N LYS A 193 9.00 1.64 -11.49
CA LYS A 193 8.10 1.51 -12.65
C LYS A 193 7.61 0.07 -12.81
N PRO A 194 6.56 -0.19 -13.61
CA PRO A 194 6.23 -1.56 -14.00
C PRO A 194 7.37 -2.18 -14.83
N ALA A 195 7.63 -3.49 -14.67
CA ALA A 195 8.67 -4.20 -15.44
C ALA A 195 8.51 -3.97 -16.96
N ASN A 196 7.28 -4.15 -17.46
CA ASN A 196 6.96 -4.18 -18.88
C ASN A 196 6.39 -2.85 -19.41
N ALA A 197 6.55 -1.75 -18.68
CA ALA A 197 6.08 -0.44 -19.10
C ALA A 197 7.14 0.65 -18.86
N SER A 198 7.06 1.71 -19.68
CA SER A 198 7.89 2.90 -19.53
C SER A 198 7.23 3.98 -18.65
N SER A 199 5.98 3.79 -18.23
CA SER A 199 5.19 4.72 -17.42
C SER A 199 4.09 3.95 -16.66
N PRO A 200 3.63 4.41 -15.47
CA PRO A 200 4.15 5.55 -14.70
C PRO A 200 5.55 5.31 -14.15
N LYS A 201 6.29 6.40 -13.92
CA LYS A 201 7.61 6.39 -13.27
C LYS A 201 7.55 7.22 -12.00
N TYR A 202 8.07 6.66 -10.91
CA TYR A 202 8.16 7.35 -9.61
C TYR A 202 9.62 7.50 -9.22
N ASN A 203 10.12 8.74 -9.20
CA ASN A 203 11.49 9.03 -8.80
C ASN A 203 11.63 8.94 -7.27
N ILE A 204 12.04 7.77 -6.78
CA ILE A 204 12.15 7.47 -5.36
C ILE A 204 13.20 8.36 -4.70
N THR A 205 14.34 8.61 -5.36
CA THR A 205 15.39 9.47 -4.82
C THR A 205 14.88 10.88 -4.53
N GLN A 206 14.12 11.48 -5.44
CA GLN A 206 13.53 12.80 -5.25
C GLN A 206 12.41 12.79 -4.21
N MET A 207 11.48 11.83 -4.31
CA MET A 207 10.33 11.73 -3.39
C MET A 207 10.75 11.52 -1.93
N THR A 208 11.92 10.94 -1.69
CA THR A 208 12.44 10.61 -0.36
C THR A 208 13.55 11.57 0.10
N ASN A 209 13.84 12.63 -0.66
CA ASN A 209 14.96 13.54 -0.38
C ASN A 209 16.30 12.81 -0.13
N GLY A 210 16.53 11.70 -0.85
CA GLY A 210 17.74 10.90 -0.74
C GLY A 210 17.78 9.88 0.41
N THR A 211 16.73 9.74 1.24
CA THR A 211 16.69 8.67 2.27
C THR A 211 16.40 7.30 1.67
N HIS A 212 15.82 7.24 0.48
CA HIS A 212 15.46 6.02 -0.25
C HIS A 212 14.49 5.09 0.50
N GLN A 213 13.83 5.60 1.55
CA GLN A 213 12.77 4.93 2.28
C GLN A 213 11.41 5.48 1.82
N PHE A 214 10.56 4.63 1.28
CA PHE A 214 9.25 5.03 0.75
C PHE A 214 8.16 4.02 1.10
N THR A 215 6.90 4.42 0.95
CA THR A 215 5.76 3.55 1.22
C THR A 215 5.09 3.10 -0.08
N TYR A 216 4.85 1.79 -0.21
CA TYR A 216 4.30 1.15 -1.39
C TYR A 216 3.45 -0.09 -1.04
N PRO A 217 2.24 -0.26 -1.59
CA PRO A 217 1.49 0.77 -2.32
C PRO A 217 1.16 1.97 -1.42
N SER A 218 0.83 3.12 -2.00
CA SER A 218 0.39 4.33 -1.29
C SER A 218 -0.52 5.19 -2.17
N ALA A 219 -1.11 6.25 -1.61
CA ALA A 219 -1.93 7.19 -2.39
C ALA A 219 -1.14 7.86 -3.54
N THR A 220 0.17 8.04 -3.38
CA THR A 220 1.04 8.64 -4.41
C THR A 220 1.60 7.59 -5.37
N ILE A 221 1.83 6.36 -4.90
CA ILE A 221 2.35 5.25 -5.69
C ILE A 221 1.33 4.12 -5.64
N PRO A 222 0.36 4.08 -6.57
CA PRO A 222 -0.62 3.00 -6.65
C PRO A 222 0.05 1.63 -6.78
N GLU A 223 -0.68 0.60 -6.40
CA GLU A 223 -0.25 -0.78 -6.62
C GLU A 223 0.00 -1.03 -8.12
N MET A 224 1.08 -1.76 -8.41
CA MET A 224 1.50 -2.09 -9.77
C MET A 224 1.72 -3.58 -9.89
N VAL A 225 1.47 -4.13 -11.07
CA VAL A 225 1.79 -5.53 -11.38
C VAL A 225 3.29 -5.63 -11.68
N ASN A 226 4.00 -6.50 -10.95
CA ASN A 226 5.44 -6.76 -11.10
C ASN A 226 6.30 -5.48 -11.15
N PRO A 227 6.27 -4.65 -10.09
CA PRO A 227 7.07 -3.43 -10.00
C PRO A 227 8.58 -3.76 -9.98
N VAL A 228 9.38 -2.91 -10.63
CA VAL A 228 10.84 -2.99 -10.61
C VAL A 228 11.44 -1.65 -10.25
N VAL A 229 12.55 -1.67 -9.52
CA VAL A 229 13.41 -0.52 -9.31
C VAL A 229 14.51 -0.53 -10.38
N VAL A 230 14.66 0.60 -11.06
CA VAL A 230 15.73 0.85 -12.05
C VAL A 230 16.55 2.07 -11.62
N LEU A 231 17.74 2.20 -12.20
CA LEU A 231 18.58 3.38 -12.04
C LEU A 231 18.51 4.25 -13.28
N GLU A 232 18.18 5.53 -13.10
CA GLU A 232 18.22 6.52 -14.17
C GLU A 232 19.31 7.56 -13.88
N SER A 233 20.03 7.98 -14.93
CA SER A 233 21.11 8.94 -14.82
C SER A 233 20.94 10.10 -15.80
N THR A 234 20.93 11.31 -15.26
CA THR A 234 21.06 12.59 -15.95
C THR A 234 22.42 13.26 -15.71
N ALA A 235 23.32 12.56 -14.99
CA ALA A 235 24.65 13.04 -14.68
C ALA A 235 25.47 13.29 -15.95
N ALA A 236 26.44 14.20 -15.86
CA ALA A 236 27.39 14.42 -16.95
C ALA A 236 28.26 13.18 -17.20
N ALA A 237 28.67 13.00 -18.46
CA ALA A 237 29.60 11.95 -18.86
C ALA A 237 30.92 12.06 -18.07
N PHE A 238 31.44 13.28 -17.90
CA PHE A 238 32.66 13.52 -17.15
C PHE A 238 32.46 13.39 -15.63
N SER A 239 33.45 12.81 -14.95
CA SER A 239 33.59 12.82 -13.50
C SER A 239 35.08 12.64 -13.16
N SER A 240 35.51 13.02 -11.96
CA SER A 240 36.90 12.84 -11.50
C SER A 240 37.38 11.38 -11.47
N LEU A 241 36.47 10.41 -11.56
CA LEU A 241 36.79 8.99 -11.67
C LEU A 241 37.41 8.62 -13.04
N LEU A 242 37.12 9.41 -14.08
CA LEU A 242 37.63 9.18 -15.43
C LEU A 242 39.03 9.78 -15.57
N THR A 243 40.02 8.95 -15.87
CA THR A 243 41.42 9.38 -16.02
C THR A 243 42.00 8.85 -17.33
N VAL A 244 43.16 9.39 -17.72
CA VAL A 244 43.92 8.87 -18.88
C VAL A 244 44.30 7.40 -18.73
N THR A 245 44.33 6.86 -17.50
CA THR A 245 44.55 5.43 -17.24
C THR A 245 43.42 4.57 -17.83
N ASP A 246 42.17 5.05 -17.80
CA ASP A 246 41.04 4.34 -18.42
C ASP A 246 41.24 4.20 -19.93
N LEU A 247 41.70 5.26 -20.60
CA LEU A 247 42.04 5.23 -22.02
C LEU A 247 43.14 4.20 -22.33
N VAL A 248 44.18 4.13 -21.49
CA VAL A 248 45.27 3.17 -21.66
C VAL A 248 44.76 1.73 -21.49
N ASN A 249 43.91 1.48 -20.48
CA ASN A 249 43.34 0.15 -20.22
C ASN A 249 42.41 -0.31 -21.36
N ILE A 250 41.55 0.57 -21.87
CA ILE A 250 40.68 0.27 -23.03
C ILE A 250 41.54 0.01 -24.28
N ARG A 251 42.59 0.81 -24.52
CA ARG A 251 43.51 0.61 -25.65
C ARG A 251 44.20 -0.75 -25.56
N ASN A 252 44.70 -1.12 -24.38
CA ASN A 252 45.36 -2.41 -24.19
C ASN A 252 44.40 -3.59 -24.41
N HIS A 253 43.13 -3.42 -24.04
CA HIS A 253 42.09 -4.42 -24.32
C HIS A 253 41.85 -4.60 -25.82
N ILE A 254 41.75 -3.50 -26.57
CA ILE A 254 41.58 -3.52 -28.04
C ILE A 254 42.77 -4.19 -28.72
N LEU A 255 44.00 -3.90 -28.26
CA LEU A 255 45.22 -4.48 -28.81
C LEU A 255 45.48 -5.93 -28.36
N GLY A 256 44.69 -6.45 -27.42
CA GLY A 256 44.89 -7.77 -26.82
C GLY A 256 46.12 -7.88 -25.90
N SER A 257 46.79 -6.77 -25.58
CA SER A 257 47.97 -6.77 -24.71
C SER A 257 47.61 -6.94 -23.24
N GLN A 258 46.45 -6.44 -22.81
CA GLN A 258 45.88 -6.67 -21.49
C GLN A 258 44.36 -6.55 -21.57
N LEU A 259 43.64 -7.65 -21.35
CA LEU A 259 42.18 -7.66 -21.42
C LEU A 259 41.54 -7.08 -20.16
N LEU A 260 40.36 -6.47 -20.30
CA LEU A 260 39.48 -6.12 -19.18
C LEU A 260 38.90 -7.41 -18.58
N PRO A 261 39.24 -7.79 -17.34
CA PRO A 261 38.81 -9.06 -16.75
C PRO A 261 37.32 -9.10 -16.40
N LEU A 262 36.73 -7.98 -15.97
CA LEU A 262 35.35 -7.95 -15.45
C LEU A 262 34.33 -7.58 -16.54
N ALA A 263 33.14 -8.17 -16.45
CA ALA A 263 32.02 -7.81 -17.32
C ALA A 263 31.61 -6.34 -17.14
N SER A 264 31.66 -5.82 -15.92
CA SER A 264 31.36 -4.41 -15.63
C SER A 264 32.35 -3.45 -16.27
N GLN A 265 33.64 -3.77 -16.27
CA GLN A 265 34.67 -2.99 -16.98
C GLN A 265 34.43 -3.00 -18.49
N LYS A 266 34.01 -4.12 -19.08
CA LYS A 266 33.67 -4.20 -20.50
C LYS A 266 32.45 -3.34 -20.84
N ILE A 267 31.42 -3.38 -19.98
CA ILE A 267 30.24 -2.51 -20.12
C ILE A 267 30.63 -1.04 -19.98
N ALA A 268 31.49 -0.71 -19.01
CA ALA A 268 31.98 0.66 -18.82
C ALA A 268 32.80 1.16 -20.02
N ALA A 269 33.54 0.28 -20.69
CA ALA A 269 34.37 0.61 -21.84
C ALA A 269 33.56 0.96 -23.10
N ASP A 270 32.37 0.37 -23.28
CA ASP A 270 31.45 0.66 -24.39
C ASP A 270 30.69 1.97 -24.14
N VAL A 271 31.41 3.08 -24.19
CA VAL A 271 30.90 4.42 -23.89
C VAL A 271 30.00 4.98 -25.01
N ASN A 272 30.01 4.36 -26.19
CA ASN A 272 29.12 4.74 -27.29
C ASN A 272 27.91 3.80 -27.46
N GLY A 273 27.82 2.72 -26.68
CA GLY A 273 26.67 1.81 -26.68
C GLY A 273 26.56 0.98 -27.96
N SER A 274 27.68 0.71 -28.63
CA SER A 274 27.72 -0.08 -29.86
C SER A 274 27.69 -1.60 -29.61
N GLY A 275 27.87 -2.02 -28.36
CA GLY A 275 28.02 -3.43 -27.97
C GLY A 275 29.41 -3.99 -28.19
N ASN A 276 30.36 -3.21 -28.72
CA ASN A 276 31.74 -3.62 -28.97
C ASN A 276 32.71 -2.59 -28.39
N ILE A 277 33.86 -3.05 -27.87
CA ILE A 277 34.91 -2.16 -27.37
C ILE A 277 35.91 -1.91 -28.48
N SER A 278 35.97 -0.68 -28.98
CA SER A 278 36.79 -0.34 -30.15
C SER A 278 37.40 1.06 -30.08
N VAL A 279 38.14 1.45 -31.13
CA VAL A 279 38.78 2.77 -31.20
C VAL A 279 37.76 3.91 -31.12
N SER A 280 36.51 3.70 -31.54
CA SER A 280 35.47 4.72 -31.40
C SER A 280 35.18 5.07 -29.94
N ASP A 281 35.27 4.11 -29.03
CA ASP A 281 35.09 4.33 -27.58
C ASP A 281 36.21 5.17 -26.99
N LEU A 282 37.46 4.93 -27.42
CA LEU A 282 38.60 5.75 -27.05
C LEU A 282 38.44 7.20 -27.47
N VAL A 283 37.98 7.45 -28.69
CA VAL A 283 37.75 8.82 -29.20
C VAL A 283 36.65 9.51 -28.39
N VAL A 284 35.55 8.81 -28.08
CA VAL A 284 34.47 9.35 -27.24
C VAL A 284 34.97 9.67 -25.84
N LEU A 285 35.68 8.73 -25.19
CA LEU A 285 36.19 8.93 -23.84
C LEU A 285 37.25 10.05 -23.78
N GLN A 286 38.11 10.17 -24.79
CA GLN A 286 39.07 11.27 -24.90
C GLN A 286 38.36 12.63 -25.01
N LYS A 287 37.28 12.72 -25.80
CA LYS A 287 36.47 13.94 -25.89
C LYS A 287 35.81 14.29 -24.56
N VAL A 288 35.33 13.31 -23.80
CA VAL A 288 34.76 13.51 -22.46
C VAL A 288 35.83 14.04 -21.49
N ILE A 289 36.99 13.37 -21.41
CA ILE A 289 38.09 13.78 -20.52
C ILE A 289 38.63 15.17 -20.90
N GLY A 290 38.70 15.48 -22.20
CA GLY A 290 39.09 16.79 -22.70
C GLY A 290 38.02 17.88 -22.60
N GLY A 291 36.83 17.57 -22.07
CA GLY A 291 35.74 18.53 -21.90
C GLY A 291 35.06 18.97 -23.21
N LEU A 292 35.29 18.25 -24.31
CA LEU A 292 34.70 18.56 -25.62
C LEU A 292 33.24 18.11 -25.74
N ILE A 293 32.83 17.11 -24.96
CA ILE A 293 31.43 16.66 -24.85
C ILE A 293 31.08 16.42 -23.38
N THR A 294 29.83 16.72 -23.02
CA THR A 294 29.32 16.60 -21.65
C THR A 294 28.38 15.40 -21.45
N GLN A 295 28.00 14.74 -22.54
CA GLN A 295 27.14 13.57 -22.58
C GLN A 295 27.75 12.51 -23.51
N PHE A 296 27.53 11.23 -23.19
CA PHE A 296 27.91 10.16 -24.10
C PHE A 296 26.94 10.13 -25.30
N PRO A 297 27.40 9.70 -26.49
CA PRO A 297 26.53 9.57 -27.66
C PRO A 297 25.49 8.44 -27.45
N ASN A 298 24.53 8.35 -28.38
CA ASN A 298 23.53 7.27 -28.43
C ASN A 298 22.68 7.10 -27.15
N ASN A 299 22.49 8.18 -26.38
CA ASN A 299 21.76 8.18 -25.11
C ASN A 299 22.34 7.20 -24.07
N VAL A 300 23.64 6.88 -24.16
CA VAL A 300 24.31 6.09 -23.13
C VAL A 300 24.34 6.90 -21.83
N PRO A 301 23.74 6.40 -20.73
CA PRO A 301 23.72 7.13 -19.47
C PRO A 301 25.12 7.16 -18.84
N ALA A 302 25.42 8.21 -18.08
CA ALA A 302 26.71 8.35 -17.40
C ALA A 302 26.97 7.28 -16.33
N TYR A 303 25.90 6.71 -15.75
CA TYR A 303 25.94 5.62 -14.80
C TYR A 303 24.92 4.53 -15.17
N LYS A 304 25.29 3.26 -14.96
CA LYS A 304 24.42 2.10 -15.12
C LYS A 304 24.40 1.26 -13.85
N MET A 305 23.34 0.47 -13.66
CA MET A 305 23.24 -0.53 -12.61
C MET A 305 23.28 -1.93 -13.22
N ILE A 306 23.95 -2.88 -12.57
CA ILE A 306 23.85 -4.30 -12.87
C ILE A 306 23.30 -5.02 -11.63
N PRO A 307 22.19 -5.76 -11.71
CA PRO A 307 21.33 -5.91 -12.89
C PRO A 307 20.63 -4.59 -13.28
N GLU A 308 20.17 -4.47 -14.52
CA GLU A 308 19.53 -3.24 -15.04
C GLU A 308 18.23 -2.89 -14.30
N SER A 309 17.54 -3.90 -13.76
CA SER A 309 16.36 -3.74 -12.93
C SER A 309 16.34 -4.74 -11.79
N ILE A 310 15.72 -4.36 -10.67
CA ILE A 310 15.57 -5.20 -9.48
C ILE A 310 14.07 -5.31 -9.17
N PRO A 311 13.50 -6.52 -9.14
CA PRO A 311 12.10 -6.73 -8.77
C PRO A 311 11.80 -6.25 -7.35
N LEU A 312 10.69 -5.52 -7.19
CA LEU A 312 10.19 -5.11 -5.90
C LEU A 312 9.20 -6.17 -5.37
N ASN A 313 9.71 -7.11 -4.59
CA ASN A 313 8.92 -8.16 -3.96
C ASN A 313 8.33 -7.64 -2.64
N VAL A 314 7.03 -7.38 -2.60
CA VAL A 314 6.34 -6.84 -1.42
C VAL A 314 5.98 -7.99 -0.46
N PRO A 315 6.34 -7.91 0.84
CA PRO A 315 5.91 -8.90 1.82
C PRO A 315 4.39 -8.86 2.04
N THR A 316 3.77 -10.04 2.12
CA THR A 316 2.31 -10.19 2.27
C THR A 316 1.76 -9.72 3.61
N ASN A 317 2.62 -9.46 4.60
CA ASN A 317 2.21 -9.20 6.00
C ASN A 317 2.40 -7.74 6.45
N GLY A 318 2.69 -6.82 5.52
CA GLY A 318 2.92 -5.40 5.80
C GLY A 318 4.31 -5.12 6.37
N GLY A 319 5.00 -4.16 5.75
CA GLY A 319 6.40 -3.82 6.07
C GLY A 319 7.41 -4.74 5.39
N GLY A 320 8.52 -4.17 4.91
CA GLY A 320 9.55 -4.92 4.20
C GLY A 320 10.83 -4.13 3.96
N THR A 321 11.96 -4.83 3.92
CA THR A 321 13.21 -4.26 3.38
C THR A 321 13.47 -4.92 2.04
N VAL A 322 13.62 -4.11 1.00
CA VAL A 322 14.10 -4.58 -0.30
C VAL A 322 15.56 -4.18 -0.40
N SER A 323 16.43 -5.17 -0.28
CA SER A 323 17.86 -4.96 -0.48
C SER A 323 18.13 -4.89 -1.98
N LEU A 324 18.54 -3.72 -2.45
CA LEU A 324 19.12 -3.55 -3.77
C LEU A 324 20.57 -4.01 -3.70
N THR A 325 20.84 -5.16 -4.28
CA THR A 325 22.21 -5.62 -4.53
C THR A 325 22.47 -5.45 -6.02
N GLY A 326 23.48 -4.66 -6.34
CA GLY A 326 23.95 -4.51 -7.70
C GLY A 326 25.33 -3.90 -7.73
N GLU A 327 25.81 -3.62 -8.94
CA GLU A 327 27.03 -2.86 -9.20
C GLU A 327 26.67 -1.55 -9.90
N LEU A 328 27.09 -0.42 -9.31
CA LEU A 328 26.97 0.89 -9.95
C LEU A 328 28.20 1.10 -10.81
N ILE A 329 27.99 1.23 -12.11
CA ILE A 329 29.06 1.38 -13.09
C ILE A 329 29.08 2.82 -13.57
N LYS A 330 30.22 3.48 -13.42
CA LYS A 330 30.51 4.74 -14.11
C LYS A 330 30.97 4.41 -15.53
N MET A 331 30.21 4.82 -16.53
CA MET A 331 30.62 4.62 -17.92
C MET A 331 31.94 5.37 -18.19
N GLY A 332 32.88 4.67 -18.83
CA GLY A 332 34.25 5.09 -19.08
C GLY A 332 35.26 4.75 -17.98
N ASN A 333 34.82 4.38 -16.77
CA ASN A 333 35.73 3.95 -15.70
C ASN A 333 35.94 2.44 -15.76
N VAL A 334 37.14 2.01 -16.16
CA VAL A 334 37.48 0.59 -16.37
C VAL A 334 38.53 0.08 -15.39
N LYS A 335 38.82 0.86 -14.35
CA LYS A 335 39.64 0.44 -13.21
C LYS A 335 38.77 -0.38 -12.25
#